data_AF-A0A1X0AZ09-F1
#
_entry.id   AF-A0A1X0AZ09-F1
#
_cell.length_a   1.000
_cell.length_b   1.000
_cell.length_c   1.000
_cell.angle_alpha   90.00
_cell.angle_beta   90.00
_cell.angle_gamma   90.00
#
_symmetry.space_group_name_H-M   'P 1'
#
loop_
_entity.id
_entity.type
_entity.pdbx_description
1 polymer ?
#
loop_
_entity_poly.entity_id
_entity_poly.type
_entity_poly.pdbx_seq_one_letter_code
_entity_poly.pdbx_strand_id
1 'polypeptide(L)'
;MSTYTEAAATKVLQALPRIDTIAAVLSRYGLVIVVGWIGFLKFAHYEAHQIQPLVAHSPFMGWLYNIFPEYTFSVLLGFFEVGAAVLLAIKPIAPRISVIGSLLSVVLFLSTLSFLFTTPGIGEPLGGGFPALSLVGEFLLKDIVLLGVSFWTLADALRSGWAN
;
A
#
# COMPACT_ATOMS: atom_id res chain seq x y z
N MET A 1 -3.58 29.96 -36.32
CA MET A 1 -3.46 29.71 -34.86
C MET A 1 -4.13 28.40 -34.43
N SER A 2 -5.17 27.87 -35.11
CA SER A 2 -5.78 26.57 -34.71
C SER A 2 -4.99 25.32 -35.13
N THR A 3 -4.29 25.33 -36.26
CA THR A 3 -3.56 24.15 -36.78
C THR A 3 -2.41 23.69 -35.87
N TYR A 4 -1.74 24.61 -35.17
CA TYR A 4 -0.68 24.29 -34.21
C TYR A 4 -1.24 23.65 -32.93
N THR A 5 -2.41 24.11 -32.49
CA THR A 5 -3.11 23.57 -31.32
C THR A 5 -3.64 22.16 -31.59
N GLU A 6 -4.15 21.90 -32.79
CA GLU A 6 -4.60 20.57 -33.24
C GLU A 6 -3.44 19.57 -33.36
N ALA A 7 -2.30 20.00 -33.91
CA ALA A 7 -1.11 19.16 -34.00
C ALA A 7 -0.52 18.81 -32.63
N ALA A 8 -0.54 19.74 -31.67
CA ALA A 8 -0.12 19.49 -30.30
C ALA A 8 -1.08 18.53 -29.58
N ALA A 9 -2.40 18.73 -29.70
CA ALA A 9 -3.41 17.85 -29.13
C ALA A 9 -3.29 16.41 -29.66
N THR A 10 -3.04 16.25 -30.96
CA THR A 10 -2.86 14.93 -31.59
C THR A 10 -1.65 14.19 -31.03
N LYS A 11 -0.52 14.87 -30.81
CA LYS A 11 0.68 14.27 -30.20
C LYS A 11 0.44 13.82 -28.76
N VAL A 12 -0.30 14.61 -27.96
CA VAL A 12 -0.65 14.24 -26.58
C VAL A 12 -1.50 12.97 -26.57
N LEU A 13 -2.56 12.91 -27.39
CA LEU A 13 -3.45 11.74 -27.48
C LEU A 13 -2.69 10.48 -27.91
N GLN A 14 -1.72 10.60 -28.81
CA GLN A 14 -0.87 9.50 -29.23
C GLN A 14 0.09 9.00 -28.12
N ALA A 15 0.44 9.84 -27.17
CA ALA A 15 1.34 9.49 -26.05
C ALA A 15 0.59 8.83 -24.88
N LEU A 16 -0.71 9.08 -24.71
CA LEU A 16 -1.51 8.56 -23.59
C LEU A 16 -1.36 7.05 -23.36
N PRO A 17 -1.47 6.16 -24.38
CA PRO A 17 -1.36 4.71 -24.16
C PRO A 17 -0.01 4.28 -23.57
N ARG A 18 1.07 4.98 -23.94
CA ARG A 18 2.41 4.71 -23.40
C ARG A 18 2.52 5.16 -21.95
N ILE A 19 2.01 6.34 -21.63
CA ILE A 19 2.00 6.88 -20.26
C ILE A 19 1.17 5.97 -19.36
N ASP A 20 0.00 5.52 -19.81
CA ASP A 20 -0.87 4.61 -19.05
C ASP A 20 -0.18 3.27 -18.79
N THR A 21 0.54 2.72 -19.78
CA THR A 21 1.31 1.49 -19.61
C THR A 21 2.44 1.66 -18.60
N ILE A 22 3.17 2.77 -18.67
CA ILE A 22 4.26 3.06 -17.73
C ILE A 22 3.69 3.26 -16.31
N ALA A 23 2.62 4.03 -16.17
CA ALA A 23 1.93 4.24 -14.90
C ALA A 23 1.45 2.91 -14.31
N ALA A 24 0.83 2.05 -15.13
CA ALA A 24 0.37 0.73 -14.72
C ALA A 24 1.50 -0.15 -14.17
N VAL A 25 2.64 -0.19 -14.86
CA VAL A 25 3.82 -0.96 -14.46
C VAL A 25 4.44 -0.37 -13.20
N LEU A 26 4.66 0.94 -13.15
CA LEU A 26 5.23 1.62 -11.99
C LEU A 26 4.34 1.49 -10.75
N SER A 27 3.03 1.63 -10.89
CA SER A 27 2.08 1.46 -9.80
C SER A 27 2.12 0.03 -9.25
N ARG A 28 2.03 -0.99 -10.10
CA ARG A 28 2.08 -2.38 -9.63
C ARG A 28 3.42 -2.72 -9.01
N TYR A 29 4.53 -2.52 -9.71
CA TYR A 29 5.83 -2.96 -9.21
C TYR A 29 6.41 -2.05 -8.13
N GLY A 30 6.02 -0.76 -8.12
CA GLY A 30 6.25 0.12 -6.97
C GLY A 30 5.54 -0.42 -5.72
N LEU A 31 4.28 -0.85 -5.84
CA LEU A 31 3.55 -1.50 -4.75
C LEU A 31 4.24 -2.80 -4.29
N VAL A 32 4.63 -3.66 -5.24
CA VAL A 32 5.39 -4.90 -4.95
C VAL A 32 6.66 -4.61 -4.16
N ILE A 33 7.44 -3.62 -4.60
CA ILE A 33 8.69 -3.25 -3.93
C ILE A 33 8.40 -2.72 -2.53
N VAL A 34 7.48 -1.77 -2.38
CA VAL A 34 7.17 -1.18 -1.07
C VAL A 34 6.66 -2.23 -0.09
N VAL A 35 5.64 -3.01 -0.47
CA VAL A 35 5.05 -4.05 0.38
C VAL A 35 6.06 -5.16 0.67
N GLY A 36 6.79 -5.62 -0.34
CA GLY A 36 7.77 -6.70 -0.18
C GLY A 36 8.96 -6.27 0.68
N TRP A 37 9.45 -5.04 0.53
CA TRP A 37 10.57 -4.54 1.30
C TRP A 37 10.19 -4.30 2.76
N ILE A 38 9.07 -3.62 3.01
CA ILE A 38 8.58 -3.40 4.39
C ILE A 38 8.27 -4.75 5.06
N GLY A 39 7.64 -5.68 4.33
CA GLY A 39 7.38 -7.05 4.80
C GLY A 39 8.64 -7.82 5.16
N PHE A 40 9.70 -7.69 4.36
CA PHE A 40 10.97 -8.31 4.68
C PHE A 40 11.62 -7.74 5.93
N LEU A 41 11.46 -6.44 6.20
CA LEU A 41 11.99 -5.82 7.42
C LEU A 41 11.29 -6.32 8.68
N LYS A 42 10.04 -6.82 8.60
CA LYS A 42 9.27 -7.34 9.76
C LYS A 42 9.90 -8.54 10.47
N PHE A 43 10.86 -9.20 9.83
CA PHE A 43 11.62 -10.29 10.42
C PHE A 43 12.74 -9.77 11.36
N ALA A 44 13.05 -8.48 11.32
CA ALA A 44 14.02 -7.84 12.20
C ALA A 44 13.39 -7.41 13.54
N HIS A 45 14.14 -7.55 14.62
CA HIS A 45 13.65 -7.24 15.98
C HIS A 45 13.29 -5.76 16.15
N TYR A 46 14.03 -4.85 15.53
CA TYR A 46 13.79 -3.41 15.66
C TYR A 46 12.48 -2.97 14.99
N GLU A 47 12.02 -3.68 13.96
CA GLU A 47 10.72 -3.42 13.33
C GLU A 47 9.56 -3.80 14.25
N ALA A 48 9.69 -4.90 15.00
CA ALA A 48 8.67 -5.31 15.96
C ALA A 48 8.40 -4.20 17.01
N HIS A 49 9.46 -3.57 17.51
CA HIS A 49 9.35 -2.45 18.46
C HIS A 49 8.74 -1.18 17.83
N GLN A 50 9.00 -0.92 16.54
CA GLN A 50 8.45 0.25 15.85
C GLN A 50 6.94 0.15 15.61
N ILE A 51 6.44 -1.04 15.24
CA ILE A 51 4.99 -1.23 15.01
C ILE A 51 4.21 -1.49 16.30
N GLN A 52 4.89 -1.90 17.37
CA GLN A 52 4.26 -2.17 18.66
C GLN A 52 3.30 -1.07 19.11
N PRO A 53 3.69 0.22 19.18
CA PRO A 53 2.77 1.27 19.64
C PRO A 53 1.58 1.47 18.70
N LEU A 54 1.78 1.34 17.37
CA LEU A 54 0.70 1.50 16.39
C LEU A 54 -0.38 0.42 16.57
N VAL A 55 0.07 -0.83 16.72
CA VAL A 55 -0.80 -2.00 16.82
C VAL A 55 -1.47 -2.08 18.19
N ALA A 56 -0.77 -1.75 19.27
CA ALA A 56 -1.27 -1.86 20.64
C ALA A 56 -2.48 -0.95 20.89
N HIS A 57 -2.55 0.19 20.21
CA HIS A 57 -3.67 1.13 20.30
C HIS A 57 -4.79 0.86 19.29
N SER A 58 -4.62 -0.13 18.39
CA SER A 58 -5.65 -0.48 17.42
C SER A 58 -6.73 -1.39 18.03
N PRO A 59 -8.02 -1.05 17.91
CA PRO A 59 -9.10 -1.92 18.36
C PRO A 59 -9.21 -3.22 17.55
N PHE A 60 -8.67 -3.24 16.32
CA PHE A 60 -8.73 -4.41 15.44
C PHE A 60 -7.60 -5.41 15.68
N MET A 61 -6.42 -4.96 16.10
CA MET A 61 -5.24 -5.82 16.24
C MET A 61 -4.63 -5.82 17.65
N GLY A 62 -4.86 -4.81 18.49
CA GLY A 62 -4.19 -4.67 19.78
C GLY A 62 -4.42 -5.85 20.73
N TRP A 63 -5.57 -6.50 20.63
CA TRP A 63 -5.89 -7.71 21.40
C TRP A 63 -4.99 -8.92 21.03
N LEU A 64 -4.41 -8.94 19.82
CA LEU A 64 -3.51 -10.03 19.38
C LEU A 64 -2.23 -10.07 20.21
N TYR A 65 -1.80 -8.96 20.82
CA TYR A 65 -0.66 -8.95 21.74
C TYR A 65 -0.91 -9.69 23.06
N ASN A 66 -2.17 -10.03 23.38
CA ASN A 66 -2.48 -10.93 24.50
C ASN A 66 -2.27 -12.41 24.13
N ILE A 67 -2.11 -12.72 22.84
CA ILE A 67 -1.97 -14.09 22.31
C ILE A 67 -0.56 -14.31 21.79
N PHE A 68 0.00 -13.31 21.11
CA PHE A 68 1.32 -13.37 20.48
C PHE A 68 2.26 -12.31 21.06
N PRO A 69 3.53 -12.64 21.30
CA PRO A 69 4.58 -11.64 21.53
C PRO A 69 4.69 -10.68 20.34
N GLU A 70 5.15 -9.45 20.61
CA GLU A 70 5.34 -8.41 19.58
C GLU A 70 6.19 -8.89 18.39
N TYR A 71 7.26 -9.64 18.66
CA TYR A 71 8.14 -10.18 17.62
C TYR A 71 7.42 -11.20 16.74
N THR A 72 6.68 -12.13 17.36
CA THR A 72 5.91 -13.15 16.63
C THR A 72 4.82 -12.50 15.78
N PHE A 73 4.12 -11.50 16.31
CA PHE A 73 3.14 -10.74 15.54
C PHE A 73 3.78 -10.04 14.34
N SER A 74 4.93 -9.37 14.55
CA SER A 74 5.68 -8.73 13.47
C SER A 74 6.05 -9.73 12.37
N VAL A 75 6.63 -10.87 12.73
CA VAL A 75 6.99 -11.93 11.77
C VAL A 75 5.78 -12.46 11.00
N LEU A 76 4.64 -12.69 11.67
CA LEU A 76 3.40 -13.12 11.02
C LEU A 76 2.93 -12.08 9.99
N LEU A 77 2.93 -10.81 10.36
CA LEU A 77 2.61 -9.70 9.44
C LEU A 77 3.59 -9.65 8.26
N GLY A 78 4.87 -9.91 8.50
CA GLY A 78 5.90 -10.04 7.46
C GLY A 78 5.59 -11.13 6.42
N PHE A 79 5.08 -12.29 6.84
CA PHE A 79 4.64 -13.32 5.91
C PHE A 79 3.46 -12.87 5.04
N PHE A 80 2.49 -12.14 5.61
CA PHE A 80 1.37 -11.60 4.85
C PHE A 80 1.83 -10.54 3.85
N GLU A 81 2.71 -9.63 4.24
CA GLU A 81 3.24 -8.57 3.37
C GLU A 81 4.10 -9.16 2.23
N VAL A 82 5.07 -10.02 2.54
CA VAL A 82 5.90 -10.67 1.51
C VAL A 82 5.04 -11.55 0.60
N GLY A 83 4.09 -12.30 1.16
CA GLY A 83 3.12 -13.09 0.39
C GLY A 83 2.29 -12.22 -0.56
N ALA A 84 1.76 -11.09 -0.09
CA ALA A 84 1.03 -10.14 -0.92
C ALA A 84 1.89 -9.61 -2.06
N ALA A 85 3.16 -9.25 -1.79
CA ALA A 85 4.08 -8.75 -2.80
C ALA A 85 4.36 -9.78 -3.90
N VAL A 86 4.59 -11.05 -3.53
CA VAL A 86 4.77 -12.15 -4.50
C VAL A 86 3.52 -12.35 -5.35
N LEU A 87 2.34 -12.36 -4.73
CA LEU A 87 1.06 -12.51 -5.42
C LEU A 87 0.77 -11.32 -6.35
N LEU A 88 1.13 -10.10 -5.96
CA LEU A 88 1.00 -8.92 -6.82
C LEU A 88 1.94 -9.01 -8.04
N ALA A 89 3.16 -9.50 -7.85
CA ALA A 89 4.16 -9.61 -8.91
C ALA A 89 3.80 -10.67 -9.97
N ILE A 90 3.08 -11.73 -9.61
CA ILE A 90 2.78 -12.86 -10.52
C ILE A 90 1.76 -12.52 -11.61
N LYS A 91 1.14 -11.33 -11.59
CA LYS A 91 0.09 -10.92 -12.53
C LYS A 91 0.36 -11.25 -14.00
N PRO A 92 1.55 -11.03 -14.57
CA PRO A 92 1.80 -11.30 -16.00
C PRO A 92 1.57 -12.77 -16.39
N ILE A 93 1.73 -13.69 -15.44
CA ILE A 93 1.63 -15.15 -15.66
C ILE A 93 0.28 -15.66 -15.18
N ALA A 94 -0.17 -15.24 -14.00
CA ALA A 94 -1.38 -15.73 -13.35
C ALA A 94 -2.22 -14.57 -12.79
N PRO A 95 -2.93 -13.81 -13.65
CA PRO A 95 -3.69 -12.63 -13.24
C PRO A 95 -4.80 -12.93 -12.22
N ARG A 96 -5.43 -14.11 -12.29
CA ARG A 96 -6.43 -14.55 -11.32
C ARG A 96 -5.87 -14.74 -9.91
N ILE A 97 -4.63 -15.23 -9.80
CA ILE A 97 -3.94 -15.39 -8.52
C ILE A 97 -3.55 -14.02 -7.96
N SER A 98 -3.15 -13.10 -8.83
CA SER A 98 -2.81 -11.72 -8.42
C SER A 98 -3.97 -10.97 -7.77
N VAL A 99 -5.23 -11.33 -8.04
CA VAL A 99 -6.39 -10.77 -7.34
C VAL A 99 -6.27 -10.97 -5.82
N ILE A 100 -5.80 -12.13 -5.38
CA ILE A 100 -5.62 -12.42 -3.94
C ILE A 100 -4.57 -11.49 -3.34
N GLY A 101 -3.46 -11.28 -4.05
CA GLY A 101 -2.42 -10.33 -3.62
C GLY A 101 -2.94 -8.90 -3.51
N SER A 102 -3.73 -8.45 -4.47
CA SER A 102 -4.35 -7.12 -4.43
C SER A 102 -5.37 -6.97 -3.30
N LEU A 103 -6.20 -7.99 -3.04
CA LEU A 103 -7.15 -7.98 -1.91
C LEU A 103 -6.42 -7.95 -0.57
N LEU A 104 -5.36 -8.76 -0.42
CA LEU A 104 -4.54 -8.77 0.79
C LEU A 104 -3.88 -7.41 1.02
N SER A 105 -3.34 -6.79 -0.04
CA SER A 105 -2.77 -5.43 0.01
C SER A 105 -3.81 -4.38 0.44
N VAL A 106 -5.04 -4.45 -0.08
CA VAL A 106 -6.14 -3.56 0.36
C VAL A 106 -6.39 -3.71 1.87
N VAL A 107 -6.47 -4.95 2.37
CA VAL A 107 -6.69 -5.20 3.81
C VAL A 107 -5.52 -4.69 4.65
N LEU A 108 -4.28 -4.90 4.21
CA LEU A 108 -3.08 -4.41 4.90
C LEU A 108 -3.09 -2.87 5.00
N PHE A 109 -3.32 -2.15 3.89
CA PHE A 109 -3.33 -0.68 3.93
C PHE A 109 -4.54 -0.08 4.63
N LEU A 110 -5.71 -0.72 4.59
CA LEU A 110 -6.85 -0.31 5.43
C LEU A 110 -6.53 -0.47 6.91
N SER A 111 -5.86 -1.57 7.27
CA SER A 111 -5.38 -1.80 8.63
C SER A 111 -4.39 -0.73 9.07
N THR A 112 -3.40 -0.42 8.23
CA THR A 112 -2.41 0.62 8.53
C THR A 112 -3.03 2.01 8.63
N LEU A 113 -3.97 2.36 7.73
CA LEU A 113 -4.66 3.66 7.80
C LEU A 113 -5.57 3.78 9.02
N SER A 114 -6.07 2.67 9.57
CA SER A 114 -6.81 2.71 10.84
C SER A 114 -5.96 3.25 12.00
N PHE A 115 -4.63 3.12 11.93
CA PHE A 115 -3.69 3.65 12.93
C PHE A 115 -3.68 5.17 12.97
N LEU A 116 -4.05 5.86 11.88
CA LEU A 116 -4.16 7.32 11.85
C LEU A 116 -5.20 7.84 12.85
N PHE A 117 -6.23 7.04 13.14
CA PHE A 117 -7.34 7.42 14.03
C PHE A 117 -7.24 6.78 15.41
N THR A 118 -6.43 5.73 15.55
CA THR A 118 -6.38 4.91 16.77
C THR A 118 -5.09 5.11 17.56
N THR A 119 -4.01 5.53 16.90
CA THR A 119 -2.71 5.75 17.56
C THR A 119 -2.65 7.14 18.20
N PRO A 120 -2.21 7.26 19.46
CA PRO A 120 -1.90 8.57 20.06
C PRO A 120 -0.64 9.19 19.42
N GLY A 121 -0.53 10.52 19.44
CA GLY A 121 0.67 11.22 18.94
C GLY A 121 0.71 11.45 17.42
N ILE A 122 -0.41 11.27 16.72
CA ILE A 122 -0.55 11.59 15.29
C ILE A 122 -0.50 13.09 15.02
N GLY A 123 -1.00 13.92 15.96
CA GLY A 123 -0.92 15.37 15.87
C GLY A 123 0.39 15.92 16.43
N GLU A 124 1.00 16.89 15.75
CA GLU A 124 2.22 17.60 16.18
C GLU A 124 1.89 18.61 17.29
N PRO A 125 2.36 18.42 18.53
CA PRO A 125 2.04 19.31 19.65
C PRO A 125 2.49 20.75 19.42
N LEU A 126 3.64 20.97 18.77
CA LEU A 126 4.14 22.32 18.46
C LEU A 126 3.27 23.05 17.44
N GLY A 127 2.53 22.31 16.61
CA GLY A 127 1.57 22.82 15.64
C GLY A 127 0.16 23.03 16.20
N GLY A 128 -0.04 22.82 17.50
CA GLY A 128 -1.37 22.89 18.14
C GLY A 128 -2.14 21.56 18.12
N GLY A 129 -1.48 20.45 17.80
CA GLY A 129 -2.12 19.14 17.65
C GLY A 129 -2.79 18.96 16.28
N PHE A 130 -3.64 17.94 16.17
CA PHE A 130 -4.34 17.64 14.91
C PHE A 130 -5.19 18.84 14.45
N PRO A 131 -5.10 19.30 13.19
CA PRO A 131 -4.63 18.57 12.00
C PRO A 131 -3.15 18.75 11.61
N ALA A 132 -2.34 19.48 12.38
CA ALA A 132 -0.89 19.47 12.15
C ALA A 132 -0.37 18.06 12.45
N LEU A 133 0.27 17.39 11.49
CA LEU A 133 0.67 15.99 11.61
C LEU A 133 2.10 15.87 12.16
N SER A 134 2.31 14.88 13.03
CA SER A 134 3.64 14.43 13.42
C SER A 134 4.28 13.59 12.31
N LEU A 135 5.58 13.27 12.44
CA LEU A 135 6.27 12.37 11.49
C LEU A 135 5.57 11.01 11.32
N VAL A 136 4.96 10.49 12.39
CA VAL A 136 4.18 9.24 12.34
C VAL A 136 2.87 9.45 11.59
N GLY A 137 2.19 10.57 11.83
CA GLY A 137 0.98 10.94 11.10
C GLY A 137 1.24 11.09 9.60
N GLU A 138 2.32 11.75 9.22
CA GLU A 138 2.74 11.89 7.82
C GLU A 138 3.10 10.54 7.17
N PHE A 139 3.80 9.67 7.92
CA PHE A 139 4.15 8.33 7.45
C PHE A 139 2.91 7.47 7.19
N LEU A 140 1.86 7.58 8.01
CA LEU A 140 0.60 6.84 7.79
C LEU A 140 -0.25 7.47 6.69
N LEU A 141 -0.26 8.81 6.57
CA LEU A 141 -1.11 9.51 5.61
C LEU A 141 -0.78 9.13 4.15
N LYS A 142 0.51 8.96 3.82
CA LYS A 142 0.93 8.57 2.46
C LYS A 142 0.38 7.21 2.03
N ASP A 143 0.01 6.34 2.96
CA ASP A 143 -0.52 5.01 2.64
C ASP A 143 -1.90 5.06 1.98
N ILE A 144 -2.59 6.22 1.99
CA ILE A 144 -3.80 6.45 1.18
C ILE A 144 -3.50 6.23 -0.30
N VAL A 145 -2.31 6.65 -0.77
CA VAL A 145 -1.89 6.43 -2.16
C VAL A 145 -1.68 4.94 -2.44
N LEU A 146 -1.06 4.22 -1.50
CA LEU A 146 -0.82 2.78 -1.63
C LEU A 146 -2.12 1.96 -1.60
N LEU A 147 -3.11 2.39 -0.80
CA LEU A 147 -4.45 1.84 -0.84
C LEU A 147 -5.11 2.05 -2.22
N GLY A 148 -5.04 3.26 -2.76
CA GLY A 148 -5.56 3.57 -4.09
C GLY A 148 -4.91 2.71 -5.19
N VAL A 149 -3.58 2.56 -5.14
CA VAL A 149 -2.84 1.69 -6.05
C VAL A 149 -3.23 0.21 -5.85
N SER A 150 -3.48 -0.23 -4.61
CA SER A 150 -3.95 -1.59 -4.33
C SER A 150 -5.30 -1.88 -5.02
N PHE A 151 -6.27 -0.97 -4.91
CA PHE A 151 -7.54 -1.07 -5.67
C PHE A 151 -7.34 -1.03 -7.18
N TRP A 152 -6.43 -0.19 -7.67
CA TRP A 152 -6.10 -0.16 -9.09
C TRP A 152 -5.52 -1.50 -9.57
N THR A 153 -4.59 -2.11 -8.82
CA THR A 153 -4.02 -3.42 -9.17
C THR A 153 -5.06 -4.53 -9.13
N LEU A 154 -6.04 -4.45 -8.22
CA LEU A 154 -7.19 -5.36 -8.15
C LEU A 154 -8.02 -5.29 -9.43
N ALA A 155 -8.41 -4.08 -9.84
CA ALA A 155 -9.17 -3.87 -11.07
C ALA A 155 -8.40 -4.36 -12.31
N ASP A 156 -7.09 -4.08 -12.39
CA ASP A 156 -6.26 -4.54 -13.50
C ASP A 156 -6.10 -6.08 -13.54
N ALA A 157 -5.96 -6.72 -12.37
CA ALA A 157 -5.90 -8.18 -12.27
C ALA A 157 -7.23 -8.84 -12.67
N LEU A 158 -8.37 -8.29 -12.23
CA LEU A 158 -9.70 -8.76 -12.62
C LEU A 158 -9.96 -8.61 -14.13
N ARG A 159 -9.60 -7.46 -14.73
CA ARG A 159 -9.71 -7.28 -16.18
C ARG A 159 -8.86 -8.31 -16.93
N SER A 160 -7.62 -8.55 -16.49
CA SER A 160 -6.71 -9.46 -17.18
C SER A 160 -7.04 -10.94 -16.97
N GLY A 161 -7.65 -11.30 -15.82
CA GLY A 161 -7.93 -12.69 -15.47
C GLY A 161 -9.21 -13.26 -16.08
N TRP A 162 -10.13 -12.40 -16.50
CA TRP A 162 -11.45 -12.79 -17.00
C TRP A 162 -11.85 -12.15 -18.34
N ALA A 163 -10.97 -11.39 -18.99
CA ALA A 163 -11.19 -10.90 -20.36
C ALA A 163 -10.91 -11.98 -21.44
N ASN A 164 -11.26 -13.24 -21.16
CA ASN A 164 -11.27 -14.31 -22.16
C ASN A 164 -12.59 -14.31 -22.92
#